data_AF-A0A5N6J929-F1
#
_entry.id   AF-A0A5N6J929-F1
#
_cell.length_a   1.000
_cell.length_b   1.000
_cell.length_c   1.000
_cell.angle_alpha   90.00
_cell.angle_beta   90.00
_cell.angle_gamma   90.00
#
_symmetry.space_group_name_H-M   'P 1'
#
loop_
_entity.id
_entity.type
_entity.pdbx_description
1 polymer ?
#
loop_
_entity_poly.entity_id
_entity_poly.type
_entity_poly.pdbx_seq_one_letter_code
_entity_poly.pdbx_strand_id
1 'polypeptide(L)'
;MGHAEEEEYGLPPSEHGAQKAWEAREQVGFLAWLTPHFLLGLLLLSVLFNVLLILGWTSSRDELSAPKQPVWVSFSYRREGLKLGFTKEDTMWWNTKYSGSNEREVSDLWHNEIPWESGIIAIDKQEASSLGLPESQSFPWDVTKGIYILNAHHILHCIRNLYISIEEYRYNRPQSVTYPHILHCLDSIRVETMCAADDTLRYVPLNNMSGFKPGDGQKRMCRNWHQMQSFVENHDPCYRYVFPGDDTVSNLERFKYCPNDSPYVPKIREYFGYGDDWLPFP
;
A
#
# COMPACT_ATOMS: atom_id res chain seq x y z
N MET A 1 -76.89 -49.72 -91.22
CA MET A 1 -77.53 -50.78 -90.41
C MET A 1 -76.39 -51.52 -89.73
N GLY A 2 -76.23 -51.39 -88.41
CA GLY A 2 -75.11 -51.95 -87.63
C GLY A 2 -73.85 -51.06 -87.52
N HIS A 3 -73.21 -51.14 -86.34
CA HIS A 3 -71.83 -50.74 -85.94
C HIS A 3 -71.48 -49.22 -86.03
N ALA A 4 -70.84 -48.52 -85.06
CA ALA A 4 -69.91 -48.86 -83.95
C ALA A 4 -68.51 -49.33 -84.45
N GLU A 5 -67.38 -49.24 -83.73
CA GLU A 5 -66.94 -48.90 -82.35
C GLU A 5 -65.66 -47.96 -82.42
N GLU A 6 -64.96 -47.31 -81.44
CA GLU A 6 -65.05 -46.94 -80.00
C GLU A 6 -63.94 -45.88 -79.58
N GLU A 7 -63.96 -45.34 -78.32
CA GLU A 7 -62.91 -44.58 -77.53
C GLU A 7 -62.33 -43.19 -77.98
N GLU A 8 -61.66 -42.34 -77.16
CA GLU A 8 -61.08 -42.41 -75.78
C GLU A 8 -61.34 -41.11 -74.94
N TYR A 9 -61.16 -41.15 -73.61
CA TYR A 9 -61.46 -40.06 -72.64
C TYR A 9 -60.24 -39.25 -72.16
N GLY A 10 -60.40 -37.93 -72.00
CA GLY A 10 -59.51 -37.07 -71.21
C GLY A 10 -60.19 -36.51 -69.95
N LEU A 11 -59.74 -36.90 -68.75
CA LEU A 11 -60.32 -36.46 -67.47
C LEU A 11 -59.74 -35.12 -66.96
N PRO A 12 -60.55 -34.24 -66.36
CA PRO A 12 -60.07 -33.00 -65.73
C PRO A 12 -59.37 -33.23 -64.38
N PRO A 13 -58.58 -32.26 -63.86
CA PRO A 13 -57.81 -32.43 -62.63
C PRO A 13 -58.66 -32.54 -61.36
N SER A 14 -58.19 -33.34 -60.39
CA SER A 14 -58.87 -33.56 -59.10
C SER A 14 -58.75 -32.38 -58.12
N GLU A 15 -59.80 -32.17 -57.33
CA GLU A 15 -59.91 -31.07 -56.34
C GLU A 15 -58.77 -31.07 -55.28
N HIS A 16 -58.17 -32.23 -55.02
CA HIS A 16 -57.01 -32.40 -54.13
C HIS A 16 -55.80 -31.52 -54.49
N GLY A 17 -55.68 -31.04 -55.74
CA GLY A 17 -54.64 -30.11 -56.14
C GLY A 17 -54.78 -28.71 -55.53
N ALA A 18 -56.02 -28.19 -55.45
CA ALA A 18 -56.28 -26.83 -54.96
C ALA A 18 -56.11 -26.73 -53.45
N GLN A 19 -56.58 -27.73 -52.71
CA GLN A 19 -56.60 -27.72 -51.24
C GLN A 19 -55.18 -27.72 -50.64
N LYS A 20 -54.26 -28.51 -51.21
CA LYS A 20 -52.82 -28.50 -50.81
C LYS A 20 -52.13 -27.16 -51.08
N ALA A 21 -52.51 -26.45 -52.14
CA ALA A 21 -51.95 -25.13 -52.47
C ALA A 21 -52.46 -24.03 -51.51
N TRP A 22 -53.64 -24.23 -50.91
CA TRP A 22 -54.18 -23.40 -49.84
C TRP A 22 -53.44 -23.64 -48.51
N GLU A 23 -53.35 -24.90 -48.06
CA GLU A 23 -52.70 -25.30 -46.79
C GLU A 23 -51.23 -24.87 -46.73
N ALA A 24 -50.47 -25.07 -47.82
CA ALA A 24 -49.07 -24.66 -47.90
C ALA A 24 -48.90 -23.13 -47.79
N ARG A 25 -49.91 -22.35 -48.19
CA ARG A 25 -49.85 -20.88 -48.20
C ARG A 25 -50.15 -20.28 -46.82
N GLU A 26 -51.06 -20.89 -46.05
CA GLU A 26 -51.25 -20.55 -44.64
C GLU A 26 -50.01 -20.91 -43.80
N GLN A 27 -49.44 -22.12 -43.98
CA GLN A 27 -48.26 -22.55 -43.21
C GLN A 27 -47.06 -21.62 -43.40
N VAL A 28 -46.79 -21.16 -44.63
CA VAL A 28 -45.72 -20.20 -44.92
C VAL A 28 -46.00 -18.83 -44.26
N GLY A 29 -47.25 -18.37 -44.25
CA GLY A 29 -47.63 -17.13 -43.56
C GLY A 29 -47.46 -17.21 -42.04
N PHE A 30 -47.84 -18.33 -41.43
CA PHE A 30 -47.71 -18.56 -39.99
C PHE A 30 -46.24 -18.62 -39.55
N LEU A 31 -45.40 -19.35 -40.29
CA LEU A 31 -43.95 -19.41 -40.04
C LEU A 31 -43.25 -18.05 -40.24
N ALA A 32 -43.70 -17.24 -41.21
CA ALA A 32 -43.15 -15.90 -41.44
C ALA A 32 -43.54 -14.88 -40.35
N TRP A 33 -44.61 -15.11 -39.59
CA TRP A 33 -45.02 -14.24 -38.48
C TRP A 33 -44.33 -14.62 -37.15
N LEU A 34 -43.99 -15.90 -36.96
CA LEU A 34 -43.28 -16.36 -35.77
C LEU A 34 -41.84 -15.84 -35.66
N THR A 35 -41.13 -15.67 -36.79
CA THR A 35 -39.72 -15.26 -36.80
C THR A 35 -39.44 -13.86 -36.21
N PRO A 36 -40.16 -12.77 -36.54
CA PRO A 36 -39.91 -11.47 -35.90
C PRO A 36 -40.22 -11.47 -34.40
N HIS A 37 -41.27 -12.19 -33.97
CA HIS A 37 -41.62 -12.28 -32.54
C HIS A 37 -40.59 -13.10 -31.74
N PHE A 38 -40.06 -14.18 -32.33
CA PHE A 38 -38.97 -14.97 -31.72
C PHE A 38 -37.67 -14.17 -31.62
N LEU A 39 -37.28 -13.43 -32.67
CA LEU A 39 -36.11 -12.56 -32.66
C LEU A 39 -36.24 -11.41 -31.66
N LEU A 40 -37.43 -10.80 -31.54
CA LEU A 40 -37.71 -9.78 -30.52
C LEU A 40 -37.60 -10.36 -29.10
N GLY A 41 -38.11 -11.58 -28.88
CA GLY A 41 -37.97 -12.28 -27.61
C GLY A 41 -36.51 -12.54 -27.22
N LEU A 42 -35.69 -13.02 -28.16
CA LEU A 42 -34.24 -13.20 -27.95
C LEU A 42 -33.53 -11.87 -27.66
N LEU A 43 -33.88 -10.79 -28.36
CA LEU A 43 -33.29 -9.47 -28.13
C LEU A 43 -33.65 -8.93 -26.74
N LEU A 44 -34.91 -9.04 -26.32
CA LEU A 44 -35.35 -8.63 -24.97
C LEU A 44 -34.66 -9.45 -23.88
N LEU A 45 -34.48 -10.76 -24.09
CA LEU A 45 -33.81 -11.65 -23.12
C LEU A 45 -32.30 -11.36 -23.04
N SER A 46 -31.66 -11.01 -24.16
CA SER A 46 -30.28 -10.52 -24.20
C SER A 46 -30.12 -9.17 -23.48
N VAL A 47 -31.02 -8.22 -23.72
CA VAL A 47 -31.02 -6.92 -23.01
C VAL A 47 -31.21 -7.12 -21.50
N LEU A 48 -32.15 -7.97 -21.09
CA LEU A 48 -32.37 -8.31 -19.67
C LEU A 48 -31.11 -8.93 -19.03
N PHE A 49 -30.46 -9.87 -19.72
CA PHE A 49 -29.22 -10.49 -19.23
C PHE A 49 -28.08 -9.46 -19.08
N ASN A 50 -27.90 -8.56 -20.04
CA ASN A 50 -26.90 -7.49 -19.95
C ASN A 50 -27.23 -6.49 -18.82
N VAL A 51 -28.49 -6.14 -18.61
CA VAL A 51 -28.92 -5.30 -17.48
C VAL A 51 -28.64 -5.98 -16.14
N LEU A 52 -28.92 -7.28 -16.01
CA LEU A 52 -28.61 -8.05 -14.80
C LEU A 52 -27.10 -8.15 -14.54
N LEU A 53 -26.27 -8.31 -15.58
CA LEU A 53 -24.81 -8.26 -15.45
C LEU A 53 -24.32 -6.89 -14.99
N ILE A 54 -24.86 -5.80 -15.54
CA ILE A 54 -24.50 -4.42 -15.13
C ILE A 54 -24.89 -4.18 -13.67
N LEU A 55 -26.11 -4.56 -13.26
CA LEU A 55 -26.59 -4.40 -11.89
C LEU A 55 -25.79 -5.24 -10.88
N GLY A 56 -25.42 -6.47 -11.25
CA GLY A 56 -24.53 -7.32 -10.47
C GLY A 56 -23.12 -6.72 -10.33
N TRP A 57 -22.59 -6.14 -11.41
CA TRP A 57 -21.28 -5.49 -11.41
C TRP A 57 -21.25 -4.18 -10.61
N THR A 58 -22.32 -3.37 -10.64
CA THR A 58 -22.43 -2.18 -9.77
C THR A 58 -22.56 -2.59 -8.31
N SER A 59 -23.42 -3.58 -7.99
CA SER A 59 -23.57 -4.08 -6.61
C SER A 59 -22.26 -4.65 -6.04
N SER A 60 -21.54 -5.46 -6.84
CA SER A 60 -20.23 -5.98 -6.45
C SER A 60 -19.16 -4.88 -6.32
N ARG A 61 -19.23 -3.81 -7.14
CA ARG A 61 -18.40 -2.62 -6.97
C ARG A 61 -18.71 -1.86 -5.69
N ASP A 62 -19.97 -1.76 -5.30
CA ASP A 62 -20.37 -1.11 -4.05
C ASP A 62 -19.90 -1.90 -2.82
N GLU A 63 -19.92 -3.24 -2.85
CA GLU A 63 -19.29 -4.06 -1.79
C GLU A 63 -17.76 -3.92 -1.73
N LEU A 64 -17.07 -3.84 -2.89
CA LEU A 64 -15.62 -3.59 -2.92
C LEU A 64 -15.24 -2.14 -2.53
N SER A 65 -16.15 -1.19 -2.77
CA SER A 65 -15.95 0.24 -2.48
C SER A 65 -16.46 0.64 -1.10
N ALA A 66 -17.17 -0.25 -0.40
CA ALA A 66 -17.63 -0.05 0.97
C ALA A 66 -16.42 0.28 1.87
N PRO A 67 -16.38 1.46 2.51
CA PRO A 67 -15.25 1.83 3.35
C PRO A 67 -15.13 0.87 4.53
N LYS A 68 -14.09 0.02 4.51
CA LYS A 68 -13.68 -0.76 5.68
C LYS A 68 -13.22 0.21 6.76
N GLN A 69 -14.17 0.64 7.60
CA GLN A 69 -13.94 1.49 8.76
C GLN A 69 -12.75 0.94 9.55
N PRO A 70 -11.66 1.72 9.74
CA PRO A 70 -10.50 1.23 10.47
C PRO A 70 -10.90 0.93 11.91
N VAL A 71 -10.40 -0.19 12.45
CA VAL A 71 -10.84 -0.75 13.75
C VAL A 71 -10.61 0.20 14.95
N TRP A 72 -9.83 1.27 14.74
CA TRP A 72 -9.41 2.25 15.74
C TRP A 72 -10.52 3.22 16.17
N VAL A 73 -11.64 3.25 15.46
CA VAL A 73 -12.79 4.16 15.74
C VAL A 73 -13.41 3.93 17.13
N SER A 74 -13.20 2.78 17.77
CA SER A 74 -13.76 2.42 19.08
C SER A 74 -12.75 2.29 20.22
N PHE A 75 -11.44 2.43 19.97
CA PHE A 75 -10.41 2.26 21.01
C PHE A 75 -9.95 3.60 21.59
N SER A 76 -10.05 3.74 22.92
CA SER A 76 -9.38 4.80 23.66
C SER A 76 -7.87 4.54 23.65
N TYR A 77 -7.15 5.19 22.71
CA TYR A 77 -5.72 5.03 22.53
C TYR A 77 -4.95 5.32 23.84
N ARG A 78 -4.55 4.25 24.51
CA ARG A 78 -3.68 4.31 25.68
C ARG A 78 -2.27 4.55 25.16
N ARG A 79 -1.71 5.74 25.40
CA ARG A 79 -0.37 6.17 24.94
C ARG A 79 0.74 5.41 25.67
N GLU A 80 0.82 4.11 25.44
CA GLU A 80 1.83 3.19 25.97
C GLU A 80 2.68 2.63 24.81
N GLY A 81 3.50 3.53 24.23
CA GLY A 81 4.83 3.10 23.79
C GLY A 81 5.69 2.71 25.01
N LEU A 82 7.02 2.66 24.85
CA LEU A 82 8.01 2.20 25.84
C LEU A 82 8.02 2.83 27.25
N LYS A 83 7.08 3.71 27.59
CA LYS A 83 6.99 4.44 28.88
C LYS A 83 8.27 5.22 29.23
N LEU A 84 9.10 5.52 28.22
CA LEU A 84 10.25 6.40 28.34
C LEU A 84 9.74 7.82 28.64
N GLY A 85 9.78 8.18 29.92
CA GLY A 85 9.67 9.56 30.36
C GLY A 85 10.87 10.39 29.88
N PHE A 86 10.79 11.70 30.10
CA PHE A 86 11.90 12.62 29.84
C PHE A 86 12.92 12.54 30.99
N THR A 87 13.68 11.44 31.03
CA THR A 87 14.56 11.07 32.17
C THR A 87 16.05 11.35 31.93
N LYS A 88 16.46 11.63 30.70
CA LYS A 88 17.86 11.95 30.35
C LYS A 88 18.02 13.46 30.21
N GLU A 89 18.87 14.07 31.03
CA GLU A 89 19.30 15.45 30.79
C GLU A 89 20.15 15.50 29.51
N ASP A 90 19.93 16.54 28.71
CA ASP A 90 20.70 16.87 27.52
C ASP A 90 20.92 18.40 27.44
N THR A 91 21.89 18.84 26.65
CA THR A 91 22.17 20.27 26.44
C THR A 91 21.78 20.69 25.03
N MET A 92 20.93 21.71 24.93
CA MET A 92 20.52 22.30 23.66
C MET A 92 21.66 23.14 23.06
N TRP A 93 21.86 22.97 21.75
CA TRP A 93 22.81 23.73 20.95
C TRP A 93 22.17 24.12 19.62
N TRP A 94 22.45 25.33 19.14
CA TRP A 94 21.97 25.85 17.87
C TRP A 94 22.60 25.13 16.68
N ASN A 95 23.87 24.73 16.80
CA ASN A 95 24.61 23.95 15.81
C ASN A 95 25.15 22.65 16.43
N THR A 96 25.30 21.62 15.60
CA THR A 96 25.93 20.34 15.96
C THR A 96 26.82 19.87 14.80
N LYS A 97 27.38 18.64 14.86
CA LYS A 97 28.13 18.07 13.72
C LYS A 97 27.33 18.07 12.40
N TYR A 98 26.00 17.96 12.48
CA TYR A 98 25.07 18.00 11.34
C TYR A 98 24.86 19.39 10.70
N SER A 99 25.48 20.45 11.22
CA SER A 99 25.43 21.82 10.66
C SER A 99 26.80 22.52 10.65
N GLY A 100 27.88 21.74 10.54
CA GLY A 100 29.25 22.26 10.38
C GLY A 100 29.51 22.92 9.02
N SER A 101 30.70 23.53 8.87
CA SER A 101 31.15 24.18 7.63
C SER A 101 31.74 23.23 6.59
N ASN A 102 32.04 21.98 6.96
CA ASN A 102 32.58 20.96 6.08
C ASN A 102 31.42 20.21 5.39
N GLU A 103 30.99 20.67 4.21
CA GLU A 103 29.82 20.14 3.51
C GLU A 103 29.89 18.61 3.29
N ARG A 104 31.09 18.05 3.04
CA ARG A 104 31.28 16.61 2.82
C ARG A 104 31.03 15.79 4.10
N GLU A 105 31.52 16.28 5.24
CA GLU A 105 31.31 15.62 6.54
C GLU A 105 29.85 15.75 6.96
N VAL A 106 29.23 16.93 6.78
CA VAL A 106 27.79 17.11 7.02
C VAL A 106 26.96 16.15 6.13
N SER A 107 27.28 16.03 4.85
CA SER A 107 26.63 15.12 3.91
C SER A 107 26.75 13.66 4.35
N ASP A 108 27.96 13.19 4.67
CA ASP A 108 28.21 11.83 5.16
C ASP A 108 27.38 11.50 6.41
N LEU A 109 27.33 12.43 7.38
CA LEU A 109 26.53 12.31 8.59
C LEU A 109 25.02 12.18 8.30
N TRP A 110 24.47 13.01 7.41
CA TRP A 110 23.05 12.96 7.05
C TRP A 110 22.68 11.72 6.23
N HIS A 111 23.57 11.27 5.34
CA HIS A 111 23.33 10.08 4.51
C HIS A 111 23.46 8.78 5.30
N ASN A 112 24.47 8.67 6.18
CA ASN A 112 24.93 7.40 6.76
C ASN A 112 24.76 7.26 8.29
N GLU A 113 24.79 8.35 9.07
CA GLU A 113 24.74 8.29 10.55
C GLU A 113 23.35 8.55 11.17
N ILE A 114 22.35 8.91 10.35
CA ILE A 114 20.95 8.91 10.78
C ILE A 114 20.44 7.45 10.70
N PRO A 115 20.02 6.80 11.80
CA PRO A 115 19.65 5.37 11.81
C PRO A 115 18.21 5.10 11.32
N TRP A 116 17.74 5.85 10.32
CA TRP A 116 16.33 5.95 9.94
C TRP A 116 15.68 4.63 9.47
N GLU A 117 16.45 3.70 8.92
CA GLU A 117 15.95 2.39 8.46
C GLU A 117 15.60 1.47 9.63
N SER A 118 16.34 1.56 10.74
CA SER A 118 16.29 0.57 11.81
C SER A 118 14.93 0.51 12.49
N GLY A 119 14.21 1.63 12.58
CA GLY A 119 12.93 1.72 13.30
C GLY A 119 11.74 0.99 12.68
N ILE A 120 11.93 0.24 11.58
CA ILE A 120 10.98 -0.77 11.13
C ILE A 120 11.22 -2.02 11.98
N ILE A 121 10.25 -2.40 12.80
CA ILE A 121 10.36 -3.45 13.83
C ILE A 121 9.30 -4.55 13.66
N ALA A 122 9.55 -5.76 14.14
CA ALA A 122 8.53 -6.81 14.28
C ALA A 122 8.31 -7.22 15.75
N ILE A 123 7.07 -7.03 16.23
CA ILE A 123 6.63 -7.40 17.58
C ILE A 123 5.46 -8.40 17.50
N ASP A 124 5.25 -9.23 18.52
CA ASP A 124 4.16 -10.21 18.51
C ASP A 124 2.78 -9.53 18.54
N LYS A 125 1.81 -10.08 17.79
CA LYS A 125 0.48 -9.47 17.65
C LYS A 125 -0.29 -9.39 18.97
N GLN A 126 -0.04 -10.32 19.89
CA GLN A 126 -0.58 -10.29 21.25
C GLN A 126 0.02 -9.16 22.07
N GLU A 127 1.33 -8.91 21.95
CA GLU A 127 1.99 -7.76 22.57
C GLU A 127 1.42 -6.45 21.99
N ALA A 128 1.41 -6.30 20.66
CA ALA A 128 0.84 -5.13 19.98
C ALA A 128 -0.60 -4.84 20.42
N SER A 129 -1.45 -5.86 20.47
CA SER A 129 -2.83 -5.76 20.95
C SER A 129 -2.90 -5.29 22.42
N SER A 130 -2.01 -5.81 23.29
CA SER A 130 -1.92 -5.36 24.70
C SER A 130 -1.45 -3.91 24.85
N LEU A 131 -0.64 -3.41 23.92
CA LEU A 131 -0.23 -2.00 23.82
C LEU A 131 -1.32 -1.10 23.21
N GLY A 132 -2.44 -1.67 22.77
CA GLY A 132 -3.51 -0.96 22.06
C GLY A 132 -3.10 -0.50 20.65
N LEU A 133 -2.10 -1.15 20.05
CA LEU A 133 -1.62 -0.86 18.71
C LEU A 133 -2.55 -1.48 17.64
N PRO A 134 -2.61 -0.87 16.45
CA PRO A 134 -3.41 -1.39 15.34
C PRO A 134 -2.83 -2.70 14.79
N GLU A 135 -3.67 -3.68 14.41
CA GLU A 135 -3.15 -4.82 13.64
C GLU A 135 -2.52 -4.31 12.33
N SER A 136 -1.26 -4.70 12.13
CA SER A 136 -0.44 -4.31 11.00
C SER A 136 -0.08 -5.51 10.12
N GLN A 137 0.62 -5.27 9.01
CA GLN A 137 1.10 -6.30 8.10
C GLN A 137 1.92 -7.36 8.84
N SER A 138 1.68 -8.63 8.52
CA SER A 138 2.38 -9.75 9.17
C SER A 138 3.86 -9.77 8.76
N PHE A 139 4.75 -10.07 9.69
CA PHE A 139 6.17 -10.23 9.38
C PHE A 139 6.37 -11.51 8.53
N PRO A 140 7.00 -11.44 7.33
CA PRO A 140 7.00 -12.57 6.39
C PRO A 140 7.59 -13.88 6.93
N TRP A 141 8.58 -13.80 7.82
CA TRP A 141 9.23 -14.99 8.39
C TRP A 141 8.56 -15.48 9.69
N ASP A 142 7.63 -14.71 10.26
CA ASP A 142 6.95 -15.05 11.51
C ASP A 142 5.54 -14.43 11.60
N VAL A 143 4.52 -15.19 11.20
CA VAL A 143 3.14 -14.68 11.08
C VAL A 143 2.44 -14.38 12.43
N THR A 144 3.05 -14.75 13.57
CA THR A 144 2.62 -14.28 14.90
C THR A 144 2.93 -12.81 15.11
N LYS A 145 3.91 -12.25 14.38
CA LYS A 145 4.38 -10.88 14.51
C LYS A 145 3.77 -9.94 13.48
N GLY A 146 3.63 -8.68 13.86
CA GLY A 146 3.26 -7.57 12.98
C GLY A 146 4.43 -6.60 12.81
N ILE A 147 4.57 -6.03 11.62
CA ILE A 147 5.59 -5.01 11.31
C ILE A 147 5.04 -3.62 11.70
N TYR A 148 5.84 -2.84 12.42
CA TYR A 148 5.52 -1.46 12.82
C TYR A 148 6.66 -0.52 12.48
N ILE A 149 6.36 0.77 12.31
CA ILE A 149 7.36 1.83 12.17
C ILE A 149 7.36 2.65 13.45
N LEU A 150 8.48 2.71 14.15
CA LEU A 150 8.65 3.51 15.34
C LEU A 150 8.65 5.00 14.97
N ASN A 151 7.71 5.78 15.53
CA ASN A 151 7.45 7.16 15.10
C ASN A 151 8.69 8.08 15.12
N ALA A 152 9.58 7.92 16.12
CA ALA A 152 10.82 8.69 16.19
C ALA A 152 11.75 8.45 14.99
N HIS A 153 11.79 7.22 14.47
CA HIS A 153 12.55 6.85 13.27
C HIS A 153 11.88 7.30 11.98
N HIS A 154 10.54 7.24 11.93
CA HIS A 154 9.79 7.84 10.81
C HIS A 154 10.11 9.34 10.66
N ILE A 155 10.17 10.07 11.77
CA ILE A 155 10.56 11.48 11.77
C ILE A 155 12.03 11.67 11.34
N LEU A 156 12.96 10.78 11.73
CA LEU A 156 14.33 10.82 11.22
C LEU A 156 14.43 10.55 9.71
N HIS A 157 13.63 9.61 9.17
CA HIS A 157 13.48 9.39 7.73
C HIS A 157 12.98 10.67 7.04
N CYS A 158 11.93 11.30 7.57
CA CYS A 158 11.41 12.56 7.04
C CYS A 158 12.49 13.67 7.01
N ILE A 159 13.25 13.86 8.09
CA ILE A 159 14.30 14.89 8.16
C ILE A 159 15.43 14.58 7.16
N ARG A 160 15.84 13.32 7.01
CA ARG A 160 16.86 12.90 6.03
C ARG A 160 16.38 13.14 4.59
N ASN A 161 15.13 12.83 4.25
CA ASN A 161 14.58 13.10 2.92
C ASN A 161 14.57 14.61 2.60
N LEU A 162 14.30 15.46 3.59
CA LEU A 162 14.41 16.92 3.43
C LEU A 162 15.86 17.37 3.23
N TYR A 163 16.82 16.80 3.95
CA TYR A 163 18.24 17.09 3.71
C TYR A 163 18.65 16.71 2.28
N ILE A 164 18.28 15.51 1.81
CA ILE A 164 18.59 15.03 0.46
C ILE A 164 18.01 15.97 -0.61
N SER A 165 16.73 16.34 -0.49
CA SER A 165 16.08 17.30 -1.40
C SER A 165 16.81 18.65 -1.45
N ILE A 166 17.25 19.17 -0.30
CA ILE A 166 18.01 20.43 -0.18
C ILE A 166 19.43 20.28 -0.76
N GLU A 167 20.11 19.15 -0.54
CA GLU A 167 21.44 18.86 -1.09
C GLU A 167 21.38 18.74 -2.62
N GLU A 168 20.42 17.98 -3.15
CA GLU A 168 20.19 17.81 -4.58
C GLU A 168 19.88 19.16 -5.25
N TYR A 169 19.04 19.99 -4.63
CA TYR A 169 18.79 21.35 -5.08
C TYR A 169 20.07 22.21 -5.08
N ARG A 170 20.84 22.20 -3.97
CA ARG A 170 22.09 22.97 -3.81
C ARG A 170 23.12 22.65 -4.90
N TYR A 171 23.22 21.39 -5.31
CA TYR A 171 24.16 20.93 -6.35
C TYR A 171 23.51 20.75 -7.74
N ASN A 172 22.30 21.28 -7.96
CA ASN A 172 21.59 21.21 -9.24
C ASN A 172 21.47 19.77 -9.80
N ARG A 173 21.16 18.82 -8.92
CA ARG A 173 20.88 17.41 -9.24
C ARG A 173 19.36 17.22 -9.44
N PRO A 174 18.93 16.20 -10.21
CA PRO A 174 17.53 15.74 -10.18
C PRO A 174 17.12 15.38 -8.75
N GLN A 175 15.85 15.61 -8.39
CA GLN A 175 15.31 15.23 -7.09
C GLN A 175 15.05 13.71 -7.08
N SER A 176 15.68 12.97 -6.15
CA SER A 176 15.42 11.53 -5.96
C SER A 176 14.14 11.28 -5.16
N VAL A 177 13.79 12.18 -4.25
CA VAL A 177 12.55 12.13 -3.47
C VAL A 177 11.47 12.96 -4.16
N THR A 178 10.29 12.37 -4.38
CA THR A 178 9.20 13.07 -5.09
C THR A 178 8.60 14.21 -4.25
N TYR A 179 8.17 15.28 -4.91
CA TYR A 179 7.59 16.45 -4.22
C TYR A 179 6.40 16.12 -3.28
N PRO A 180 5.46 15.23 -3.62
CA PRO A 180 4.42 14.78 -2.67
C PRO A 180 4.99 14.09 -1.43
N HIS A 181 6.08 13.31 -1.57
CA HIS A 181 6.73 12.68 -0.43
C HIS A 181 7.47 13.70 0.45
N ILE A 182 8.09 14.72 -0.16
CA ILE A 182 8.69 15.87 0.57
C ILE A 182 7.62 16.66 1.35
N LEU A 183 6.44 16.90 0.76
CA LEU A 183 5.31 17.51 1.48
C LEU A 183 4.82 16.64 2.65
N HIS A 184 4.73 15.32 2.47
CA HIS A 184 4.41 14.39 3.56
C HIS A 184 5.45 14.40 4.69
N CYS A 185 6.75 14.52 4.35
CA CYS A 185 7.82 14.65 5.33
C CYS A 185 7.69 15.93 6.16
N LEU A 186 7.43 17.07 5.52
CA LEU A 186 7.18 18.35 6.19
C LEU A 186 5.96 18.29 7.11
N ASP A 187 4.84 17.73 6.65
CA ASP A 187 3.62 17.65 7.45
C ASP A 187 3.75 16.67 8.62
N SER A 188 4.43 15.54 8.44
CA SER A 188 4.71 14.59 9.52
C SER A 188 5.53 15.22 10.66
N ILE A 189 6.56 15.99 10.32
CA ILE A 189 7.37 16.75 11.30
C ILE A 189 6.52 17.81 12.01
N ARG A 190 5.65 18.53 11.29
CA ARG A 190 4.71 19.51 11.86
C ARG A 190 3.73 18.85 12.84
N VAL A 191 3.10 17.75 12.42
CA VAL A 191 2.09 17.03 13.21
C VAL A 191 2.72 16.42 14.46
N GLU A 192 3.89 15.78 14.38
CA GLU A 192 4.55 15.25 15.58
C GLU A 192 5.00 16.37 16.52
N THR A 193 5.50 17.49 16.00
CA THR A 193 5.85 18.65 16.83
C THR A 193 4.64 19.17 17.61
N MET A 194 3.46 19.21 16.98
CA MET A 194 2.19 19.59 17.63
C MET A 194 1.62 18.50 18.56
N CYS A 195 1.95 17.21 18.33
CA CYS A 195 1.54 16.06 19.14
C CYS A 195 2.40 15.87 20.41
N ALA A 196 3.68 16.24 20.30
CA ALA A 196 4.66 16.24 21.39
C ALA A 196 4.55 17.50 22.26
N ALA A 197 4.36 18.68 21.63
CA ALA A 197 4.13 19.97 22.28
C ALA A 197 5.12 20.29 23.41
N ASP A 198 6.43 20.17 23.14
CA ASP A 198 7.52 20.50 24.06
C ASP A 198 7.42 21.96 24.53
N ASP A 199 7.15 22.15 25.81
CA ASP A 199 6.94 23.45 26.48
C ASP A 199 8.23 24.04 27.06
N THR A 200 9.40 23.45 26.77
CA THR A 200 10.71 23.94 27.19
C THR A 200 11.01 25.33 26.60
N LEU A 201 10.73 26.38 27.37
CA LEU A 201 11.04 27.77 27.03
C LEU A 201 12.53 27.95 26.72
N ARG A 202 12.87 28.45 25.53
CA ARG A 202 14.25 28.82 25.18
C ARG A 202 14.59 30.21 25.70
N TYR A 203 15.72 30.37 26.39
CA TYR A 203 16.25 31.71 26.70
C TYR A 203 16.70 32.43 25.42
N VAL A 204 16.68 33.76 25.44
CA VAL A 204 17.30 34.62 24.42
C VAL A 204 18.52 35.28 25.06
N PRO A 205 19.71 35.25 24.43
CA PRO A 205 20.90 35.93 24.96
C PRO A 205 20.66 37.43 25.19
N LEU A 206 21.23 37.96 26.27
CA LEU A 206 21.25 39.40 26.55
C LEU A 206 22.09 40.13 25.49
N ASN A 207 21.74 41.38 25.18
CA ASN A 207 22.38 42.20 24.14
C ASN A 207 23.91 42.40 24.31
N ASN A 208 24.45 42.15 25.50
CA ASN A 208 25.88 42.23 25.81
C ASN A 208 26.62 40.88 25.75
N MET A 209 25.92 39.77 25.46
CA MET A 209 26.53 38.44 25.29
C MET A 209 26.72 38.14 23.80
N SER A 210 27.97 38.03 23.36
CA SER A 210 28.34 37.62 22.00
C SER A 210 28.52 36.10 21.90
N GLY A 211 28.43 35.55 20.68
CA GLY A 211 28.67 34.13 20.39
C GLY A 211 27.46 33.20 20.54
N PHE A 212 26.58 33.45 21.51
CA PHE A 212 25.41 32.60 21.79
C PHE A 212 24.19 32.88 20.90
N LYS A 213 23.33 31.88 20.75
CA LYS A 213 22.01 31.90 20.09
C LYS A 213 20.91 31.45 21.08
N PRO A 214 19.61 31.65 20.77
CA PRO A 214 18.52 31.24 21.65
C PRO A 214 18.55 29.75 22.00
N GLY A 215 18.68 29.44 23.29
CA GLY A 215 18.80 28.08 23.83
C GLY A 215 20.21 27.48 23.89
N ASP A 216 21.27 28.15 23.42
CA ASP A 216 22.64 27.58 23.46
C ASP A 216 23.12 27.32 24.88
N GLY A 217 23.54 26.08 25.16
CA GLY A 217 23.99 25.66 26.49
C GLY A 217 22.85 25.40 27.48
N GLN A 218 21.59 25.62 27.10
CA GLN A 218 20.44 25.41 27.98
C GLN A 218 20.19 23.91 28.20
N LYS A 219 19.92 23.53 29.45
CA LYS A 219 19.49 22.17 29.78
C LYS A 219 18.06 21.90 29.33
N ARG A 220 17.84 20.70 28.80
CA ARG A 220 16.53 20.13 28.47
C ARG A 220 16.45 18.70 28.99
N MET A 221 15.24 18.21 29.23
CA MET A 221 15.01 16.79 29.48
C MET A 221 14.62 16.08 28.19
N CYS A 222 15.06 14.84 28.03
CA CYS A 222 14.87 14.03 26.83
C CYS A 222 14.51 12.58 27.20
N ARG A 223 13.82 11.90 26.29
CA ARG A 223 13.74 10.42 26.35
C ARG A 223 15.12 9.84 26.13
N ASN A 224 15.45 8.74 26.80
CA ASN A 224 16.75 8.12 26.64
C ASN A 224 16.86 7.42 25.27
N TRP A 225 17.55 8.06 24.32
CA TRP A 225 17.77 7.53 22.97
C TRP A 225 18.33 6.11 22.95
N HIS A 226 19.22 5.74 23.88
CA HIS A 226 19.83 4.41 23.87
C HIS A 226 18.82 3.31 24.24
N GLN A 227 17.87 3.60 25.15
CA GLN A 227 16.77 2.67 25.45
C GLN A 227 15.77 2.55 24.30
N MET A 228 15.62 3.60 23.49
CA MET A 228 14.84 3.54 22.25
C MET A 228 15.54 2.67 21.20
N GLN A 229 16.85 2.85 21.01
CA GLN A 229 17.65 2.07 20.06
C GLN A 229 17.71 0.59 20.45
N SER A 230 18.00 0.24 21.70
CA SER A 230 18.03 -1.17 22.11
C SER A 230 16.66 -1.86 22.09
N PHE A 231 15.55 -1.12 22.15
CA PHE A 231 14.25 -1.71 21.83
C PHE A 231 14.11 -2.01 20.34
N VAL A 232 14.56 -1.11 19.47
CA VAL A 232 14.55 -1.32 18.01
C VAL A 232 15.45 -2.49 17.61
N GLU A 233 16.68 -2.51 18.11
CA GLU A 233 17.68 -3.57 17.86
C GLU A 233 17.16 -4.96 18.26
N ASN A 234 16.48 -5.07 19.41
CA ASN A 234 15.88 -6.32 19.89
C ASN A 234 14.66 -6.79 19.05
N HIS A 235 14.17 -5.98 18.11
CA HIS A 235 13.02 -6.28 17.25
C HIS A 235 13.31 -6.08 15.75
N ASP A 236 14.59 -6.11 15.34
CA ASP A 236 14.99 -6.01 13.93
C ASP A 236 14.33 -7.13 13.10
N PRO A 237 13.46 -6.80 12.13
CA PRO A 237 12.77 -7.75 11.27
C PRO A 237 13.66 -8.14 10.07
N CYS A 238 14.98 -8.04 10.21
CA CYS A 238 15.94 -8.26 9.14
C CYS A 238 15.75 -7.29 7.95
N TYR A 239 15.29 -6.06 8.21
CA TYR A 239 14.91 -5.09 7.17
C TYR A 239 16.06 -4.14 6.80
N ARG A 240 16.38 -4.02 5.50
CA ARG A 240 17.29 -2.97 4.99
C ARG A 240 16.73 -2.38 3.67
N TYR A 241 16.88 -1.08 3.46
CA TYR A 241 16.33 -0.36 2.30
C TYR A 241 17.18 -0.50 1.04
N VAL A 242 17.31 -1.75 0.58
CA VAL A 242 17.96 -2.06 -0.70
C VAL A 242 17.09 -1.71 -1.90
N PHE A 243 17.75 -1.49 -3.04
CA PHE A 243 17.14 -1.16 -4.34
C PHE A 243 16.17 0.05 -4.28
N PRO A 244 16.66 1.25 -3.93
CA PRO A 244 15.84 2.46 -3.87
C PRO A 244 15.32 2.84 -5.26
N GLY A 245 14.00 3.05 -5.37
CA GLY A 245 13.35 3.46 -6.64
C GLY A 245 13.14 2.35 -7.67
N ASP A 246 13.59 1.12 -7.41
CA ASP A 246 13.24 -0.06 -8.22
C ASP A 246 11.89 -0.62 -7.76
N ASP A 247 10.91 -0.66 -8.67
CA ASP A 247 9.57 -1.19 -8.46
C ASP A 247 9.39 -2.64 -8.98
N THR A 248 10.41 -3.19 -9.65
CA THR A 248 10.44 -4.60 -10.09
C THR A 248 10.87 -5.54 -8.96
N VAL A 249 11.63 -5.01 -7.99
CA VAL A 249 12.11 -5.74 -6.81
C VAL A 249 11.00 -5.89 -5.76
N SER A 250 10.68 -7.14 -5.40
CA SER A 250 9.69 -7.45 -4.35
C SER A 250 10.09 -6.84 -3.01
N ASN A 251 9.14 -6.25 -2.27
CA ASN A 251 9.40 -5.75 -0.91
C ASN A 251 9.94 -6.84 0.04
N LEU A 252 9.71 -8.13 -0.23
CA LEU A 252 10.25 -9.24 0.56
C LEU A 252 11.78 -9.33 0.49
N GLU A 253 12.39 -8.89 -0.62
CA GLU A 253 13.85 -8.80 -0.79
C GLU A 253 14.50 -7.90 0.27
N ARG A 254 13.75 -6.92 0.81
CA ARG A 254 14.22 -6.01 1.86
C ARG A 254 14.26 -6.65 3.26
N PHE A 255 13.59 -7.79 3.49
CA PHE A 255 13.47 -8.43 4.82
C PHE A 255 14.41 -9.62 5.03
N LYS A 256 15.42 -9.85 4.17
CA LYS A 256 16.29 -11.04 4.26
C LYS A 256 17.61 -10.83 5.03
N TYR A 257 17.83 -9.65 5.59
CA TYR A 257 19.11 -9.18 6.13
C TYR A 257 19.24 -9.42 7.65
N CYS A 258 19.19 -10.70 8.06
CA CYS A 258 19.28 -11.11 9.45
C CYS A 258 20.73 -11.24 9.97
N PRO A 259 20.94 -11.28 11.30
CA PRO A 259 22.11 -11.94 11.89
C PRO A 259 22.23 -13.41 11.42
N ASN A 260 23.46 -13.90 11.26
CA ASN A 260 23.74 -15.25 10.70
C ASN A 260 23.21 -16.41 11.57
N ASP A 261 23.01 -16.16 12.87
CA ASP A 261 22.46 -17.09 13.88
C ASP A 261 20.94 -16.95 14.05
N SER A 262 20.28 -16.08 13.30
CA SER A 262 18.83 -15.85 13.39
C SER A 262 18.01 -17.08 12.98
N PRO A 263 16.94 -17.43 13.72
CA PRO A 263 16.06 -18.57 13.40
C PRO A 263 15.27 -18.38 12.10
N TYR A 264 15.34 -17.19 11.49
CA TYR A 264 14.70 -16.90 10.21
C TYR A 264 15.59 -17.23 9.00
N VAL A 265 16.92 -17.40 9.16
CA VAL A 265 17.85 -17.68 8.04
C VAL A 265 17.50 -18.96 7.26
N PRO A 266 17.12 -20.09 7.89
CA PRO A 266 16.73 -21.28 7.14
C PRO A 266 15.48 -21.06 6.27
N LYS A 267 14.46 -20.35 6.79
CA LYS A 267 13.24 -19.98 6.06
C LYS A 267 13.53 -19.06 4.86
N ILE A 268 14.46 -18.11 5.05
CA ILE A 268 14.93 -17.21 4.00
C ILE A 268 15.62 -18.00 2.88
N ARG A 269 16.54 -18.91 3.23
CA ARG A 269 17.23 -19.78 2.27
C ARG A 269 16.26 -20.65 1.48
N GLU A 270 15.32 -21.30 2.17
CA GLU A 270 14.27 -22.13 1.57
C GLU A 270 13.41 -21.33 0.58
N TYR A 271 12.97 -20.13 0.97
CA TYR A 271 12.11 -19.28 0.13
C TYR A 271 12.82 -18.77 -1.14
N PHE A 272 14.08 -18.33 -1.02
CA PHE A 272 14.83 -17.77 -2.15
C PHE A 272 15.66 -18.80 -2.93
N GLY A 273 15.67 -20.07 -2.52
CA GLY A 273 16.47 -21.14 -3.14
C GLY A 273 17.98 -20.98 -2.94
N TYR A 274 18.41 -20.40 -1.81
CA TYR A 274 19.82 -20.21 -1.49
C TYR A 274 20.45 -21.44 -0.83
N GLY A 275 21.75 -21.63 -1.03
CA GLY A 275 22.54 -22.71 -0.41
C GLY A 275 22.82 -22.49 1.09
N ASP A 276 23.29 -23.53 1.76
CA ASP A 276 23.65 -23.48 3.19
C ASP A 276 24.91 -22.65 3.51
N ASP A 277 25.65 -22.27 2.48
CA ASP A 277 26.76 -21.33 2.48
C ASP A 277 26.32 -19.86 2.35
N TRP A 278 25.09 -19.58 1.90
CA TRP A 278 24.59 -18.22 1.77
C TRP A 278 24.36 -17.55 3.12
N LEU A 279 24.87 -16.34 3.28
CA LEU A 279 24.68 -15.50 4.47
C LEU A 279 23.87 -14.24 4.11
N PRO A 280 22.99 -13.76 5.03
CA PRO A 280 22.23 -12.52 4.87
C PRO A 280 22.99 -11.24 4.53
N PHE A 281 24.28 -11.17 4.84
CA PHE A 281 25.17 -10.05 4.53
C PHE A 281 26.47 -10.54 3.87
N PRO A 282 27.07 -9.73 2.97
CA PRO A 282 28.45 -9.89 2.52
C PRO A 282 29.48 -9.48 3.58
#